data_AF-A0A1F4V961-F1
#
_entry.id   AF-A0A1F4V961-F1
#
_cell.length_a   1.000
_cell.length_b   1.000
_cell.length_c   1.000
_cell.angle_alpha   90.00
_cell.angle_beta   90.00
_cell.angle_gamma   90.00
#
_symmetry.space_group_name_H-M   'P 1'
#
loop_
_entity.id
_entity.type
_entity.pdbx_description
1 polymer ?
#
loop_
_entity_poly.entity_id
_entity_poly.type
_entity_poly.pdbx_seq_one_letter_code
_entity_poly.pdbx_strand_id
1 'polypeptide(L)'
;MSNHKVSALLVVMTVLYIFSSLPVYAVESSPSNPKRLNIGPYTNKFSNLQDNLKNNFQDRIARRCEIITNNIDNRINAYNNKKNAHLKRYENLKNLVSKIIANLEEKGYEVTELKTALNELDTKIKKYASDYDAFIDALKNTQNYACGESEGAFLNALEASKTALQTVLQDTRDIHSYYIDVIKKAVSDLRDQKTL
;
A
#
# COMPACT_ATOMS: atom_id res chain seq x y z
N MET A 1 -40.03 -8.44 8.60
CA MET A 1 -40.55 -9.71 8.06
C MET A 1 -40.13 -9.83 6.60
N SER A 2 -39.60 -11.00 6.21
CA SER A 2 -39.31 -11.50 4.85
C SER A 2 -38.17 -10.81 4.08
N ASN A 3 -36.98 -11.39 3.83
CA ASN A 3 -36.59 -12.61 3.06
C ASN A 3 -37.09 -12.56 1.59
N HIS A 4 -36.38 -12.93 0.50
CA HIS A 4 -35.29 -13.87 0.16
C HIS A 4 -34.56 -13.33 -1.11
N LYS A 5 -33.24 -13.46 -1.34
CA LYS A 5 -32.43 -14.59 -1.89
C LYS A 5 -32.93 -15.32 -3.16
N VAL A 6 -32.11 -15.18 -4.23
CA VAL A 6 -31.72 -16.15 -5.30
C VAL A 6 -32.70 -16.47 -6.44
N SER A 7 -32.22 -16.34 -7.70
CA SER A 7 -32.30 -17.30 -8.85
C SER A 7 -31.94 -16.56 -10.17
N ALA A 8 -30.83 -16.86 -10.87
CA ALA A 8 -30.62 -17.87 -11.94
C ALA A 8 -31.50 -17.72 -13.21
N LEU A 9 -30.85 -17.51 -14.39
CA LEU A 9 -31.21 -17.94 -15.78
C LEU A 9 -30.50 -17.02 -16.80
N LEU A 10 -29.42 -17.43 -17.49
CA LEU A 10 -29.40 -18.11 -18.81
C LEU A 10 -30.25 -17.44 -19.90
N VAL A 11 -29.59 -16.67 -20.79
CA VAL A 11 -30.06 -16.43 -22.16
C VAL A 11 -28.91 -16.69 -23.12
N VAL A 12 -29.08 -17.77 -23.89
CA VAL A 12 -28.35 -18.11 -25.11
C VAL A 12 -28.79 -17.13 -26.20
N MET A 13 -27.85 -16.45 -26.87
CA MET A 13 -28.11 -15.90 -28.20
C MET A 13 -26.87 -16.00 -29.08
N THR A 14 -27.01 -16.90 -30.03
CA THR A 14 -26.18 -17.18 -31.20
C THR A 14 -25.81 -15.93 -31.99
N VAL A 15 -24.52 -15.74 -32.29
CA VAL A 15 -24.09 -14.88 -33.41
C VAL A 15 -23.58 -15.77 -34.52
N LEU A 16 -24.30 -15.71 -35.63
CA LEU A 16 -24.07 -16.42 -36.87
C LEU A 16 -22.70 -16.09 -37.50
N TYR A 17 -22.12 -17.16 -38.04
CA TYR A 17 -21.24 -17.21 -39.19
C TYR A 17 -21.48 -16.11 -40.24
N ILE A 18 -20.43 -15.39 -40.60
CA ILE A 18 -20.23 -14.89 -41.96
C ILE A 18 -18.87 -15.42 -42.44
N PHE A 19 -18.94 -16.47 -43.26
CA PHE A 19 -17.86 -16.92 -44.13
C PHE A 19 -17.57 -15.82 -45.15
N SER A 20 -16.44 -15.13 -45.03
CA SER A 20 -15.84 -14.44 -46.18
C SER A 20 -14.84 -15.39 -46.84
N SER A 21 -15.26 -15.92 -47.99
CA SER A 21 -14.41 -16.65 -48.93
C SER A 21 -13.31 -15.73 -49.46
N LEU A 22 -12.07 -15.95 -49.03
CA LEU A 22 -10.91 -15.41 -49.72
C LEU A 22 -10.63 -16.27 -50.97
N PRO A 23 -10.35 -15.66 -52.14
CA PRO A 23 -9.94 -16.41 -53.32
C PRO A 23 -8.60 -17.09 -53.06
N VAL A 24 -8.57 -18.41 -53.26
CA VAL A 24 -7.33 -19.21 -53.33
C VAL A 24 -6.69 -18.91 -54.68
N TYR A 25 -5.61 -18.12 -54.68
CA TYR A 25 -4.71 -18.08 -55.82
C TYR A 25 -3.81 -19.32 -55.75
N ALA A 26 -3.93 -20.20 -56.72
CA ALA A 26 -2.95 -21.26 -56.94
C ALA A 26 -1.62 -20.60 -57.34
N VAL A 27 -0.60 -20.76 -56.49
CA VAL A 27 0.78 -20.43 -56.84
C VAL A 27 1.27 -21.51 -57.79
N GLU A 28 1.52 -21.12 -59.04
CA GLU A 28 2.15 -21.95 -60.06
C GLU A 28 3.59 -22.29 -59.60
N SER A 29 3.88 -23.58 -59.37
CA SER A 29 5.20 -24.03 -58.96
C SER A 29 6.16 -23.97 -60.14
N SER A 30 6.97 -22.91 -60.19
CA SER A 30 8.15 -22.85 -61.06
C SER A 30 9.20 -23.88 -60.60
N PRO A 31 9.85 -24.63 -61.51
CA PRO A 31 10.84 -25.63 -61.12
C PRO A 31 12.09 -24.94 -60.56
N SER A 32 12.21 -24.95 -59.22
CA SER A 32 13.37 -24.41 -58.53
C SER A 32 14.57 -25.35 -58.70
N ASN A 33 15.60 -24.84 -59.36
CA ASN A 33 16.93 -25.44 -59.41
C ASN A 33 17.57 -25.30 -58.01
N PRO A 34 17.89 -26.39 -57.28
CA PRO A 34 18.38 -26.29 -55.92
C PRO A 34 19.86 -25.90 -55.92
N LYS A 35 20.15 -24.61 -56.11
CA LYS A 35 21.38 -24.05 -55.56
C LYS A 35 21.26 -24.13 -54.04
N ARG A 36 21.95 -25.10 -53.43
CA ARG A 36 22.14 -25.16 -51.98
C ARG A 36 22.74 -23.83 -51.52
N LEU A 37 21.89 -22.94 -50.98
CA LEU A 37 22.36 -21.80 -50.22
C LEU A 37 23.06 -22.34 -48.97
N ASN A 38 24.33 -22.00 -48.81
CA ASN A 38 25.06 -22.29 -47.58
C ASN A 38 24.54 -21.32 -46.49
N ILE A 39 23.56 -21.77 -45.72
CA ILE A 39 22.91 -21.01 -44.63
C ILE A 39 23.75 -21.03 -43.34
N GLY A 40 24.86 -21.80 -43.31
CA GLY A 40 25.70 -22.03 -42.13
C GLY A 40 26.20 -20.79 -41.38
N PRO A 41 26.60 -19.67 -42.04
CA PRO A 41 27.03 -18.47 -41.33
C PRO A 41 25.88 -17.55 -40.89
N TYR A 42 24.68 -17.69 -41.46
CA TYR A 42 23.54 -16.81 -41.15
C TYR A 42 22.75 -17.30 -39.94
N THR A 43 22.61 -18.62 -39.73
CA THR A 43 21.90 -19.19 -38.57
C THR A 43 22.53 -18.76 -37.24
N ASN A 44 23.86 -18.76 -37.16
CA ASN A 44 24.61 -18.28 -35.99
C ASN A 44 24.41 -16.77 -35.75
N LYS A 45 24.27 -15.96 -36.80
CA LYS A 45 24.04 -14.52 -36.66
C LYS A 45 22.63 -14.22 -36.14
N PHE A 46 21.62 -14.96 -36.61
CA PHE A 46 20.23 -14.82 -36.15
C PHE A 46 20.03 -15.33 -34.72
N SER A 47 20.65 -16.46 -34.34
CA SER A 47 20.60 -16.96 -32.96
C SER A 47 21.24 -15.97 -31.98
N ASN A 48 22.44 -15.46 -32.30
CA ASN A 48 23.11 -14.44 -31.50
C ASN A 48 22.26 -13.15 -31.36
N LEU A 49 21.54 -12.75 -32.41
CA LEU A 49 20.65 -11.58 -32.33
C LEU A 49 19.46 -11.84 -31.41
N GLN A 50 18.85 -13.01 -31.50
CA GLN A 50 17.71 -13.42 -30.67
C GLN A 50 18.11 -13.53 -29.19
N ASP A 51 19.27 -14.13 -28.91
CA ASP A 51 19.82 -14.24 -27.55
C ASP A 51 20.17 -12.86 -26.98
N ASN A 52 20.80 -11.98 -27.76
CA ASN A 52 21.07 -10.60 -27.34
C ASN A 52 19.79 -9.82 -27.06
N LEU A 53 18.73 -9.97 -27.85
CA LEU A 53 17.44 -9.32 -27.60
C LEU A 53 16.77 -9.84 -26.33
N LYS A 54 16.80 -11.15 -26.10
CA LYS A 54 16.26 -11.78 -24.90
C LYS A 54 17.02 -11.33 -23.65
N ASN A 55 18.35 -11.33 -23.69
CA ASN A 55 19.21 -10.90 -22.59
C ASN A 55 18.98 -9.41 -22.27
N ASN A 56 18.98 -8.54 -23.28
CA ASN A 56 18.67 -7.11 -23.10
C ASN A 56 17.25 -6.84 -22.56
N PHE A 57 16.28 -7.71 -22.87
CA PHE A 57 14.94 -7.62 -22.30
C PHE A 57 14.93 -8.06 -20.83
N GLN A 58 15.56 -9.18 -20.50
CA GLN A 58 15.68 -9.67 -19.12
C GLN A 58 16.45 -8.68 -18.24
N ASP A 59 17.54 -8.11 -18.71
CA ASP A 59 18.33 -7.10 -18.00
C ASP A 59 17.51 -5.82 -17.73
N ARG A 60 16.68 -5.40 -18.69
CA ARG A 60 15.78 -4.25 -18.50
C ARG A 60 14.69 -4.53 -17.47
N ILE A 61 14.15 -5.75 -17.42
CA ILE A 61 13.19 -6.14 -16.38
C ILE A 61 13.88 -6.17 -15.02
N ALA A 62 15.05 -6.82 -14.91
CA ALA A 62 15.80 -6.92 -13.66
C ALA A 62 16.19 -5.54 -13.10
N ARG A 63 16.62 -4.61 -13.95
CA ARG A 63 16.93 -3.23 -13.53
C ARG A 63 15.68 -2.46 -13.08
N ARG A 64 14.55 -2.61 -13.77
CA ARG A 64 13.28 -1.96 -13.35
C ARG A 64 12.83 -2.48 -11.99
N CYS A 65 12.92 -3.78 -11.81
CA CYS A 65 12.69 -4.47 -10.55
C CYS A 65 13.50 -3.89 -9.40
N GLU A 66 14.81 -3.83 -9.58
CA GLU A 66 15.73 -3.27 -8.59
C GLU A 66 15.34 -1.83 -8.23
N ILE A 67 15.06 -0.99 -9.23
CA ILE A 67 14.65 0.41 -9.03
C ILE A 67 13.34 0.48 -8.23
N ILE A 68 12.33 -0.31 -8.57
CA ILE A 68 11.04 -0.29 -7.89
C ILE A 68 11.19 -0.76 -6.44
N THR A 69 11.88 -1.87 -6.20
CA THR A 69 12.12 -2.39 -4.84
C THR A 69 12.88 -1.38 -3.99
N ASN A 70 13.95 -0.77 -4.53
CA ASN A 70 14.70 0.28 -3.85
C ASN A 70 13.83 1.51 -3.54
N ASN A 71 12.93 1.90 -4.44
CA ASN A 71 12.00 2.99 -4.19
C ASN A 71 11.00 2.66 -3.08
N ILE A 72 10.51 1.42 -3.02
CA ILE A 72 9.62 0.94 -1.95
C ILE A 72 10.37 0.95 -0.61
N ASP A 73 11.60 0.44 -0.56
CA ASP A 73 12.43 0.44 0.66
C ASP A 73 12.71 1.86 1.17
N ASN A 74 13.09 2.77 0.26
CA ASN A 74 13.27 4.18 0.58
C ASN A 74 12.00 4.80 1.17
N ARG A 75 10.84 4.42 0.62
CA ARG A 75 9.55 4.91 1.10
C ARG A 75 9.20 4.34 2.47
N ILE A 76 9.43 3.05 2.72
CA ILE A 76 9.27 2.40 4.02
C ILE A 76 10.14 3.09 5.07
N ASN A 77 11.42 3.34 4.77
CA ASN A 77 12.34 4.03 5.65
C ASN A 77 11.86 5.45 6.00
N ALA A 78 11.39 6.20 4.99
CA ALA A 78 10.82 7.52 5.22
C ALA A 78 9.59 7.50 6.14
N TYR A 79 8.72 6.49 5.99
CA TYR A 79 7.55 6.32 6.86
C TYR A 79 7.94 5.88 8.27
N ASN A 80 8.89 4.97 8.44
CA ASN A 80 9.41 4.58 9.77
C ASN A 80 9.99 5.78 10.52
N ASN A 81 10.75 6.64 9.83
CA ASN A 81 11.27 7.87 10.43
C ASN A 81 10.13 8.80 10.89
N LYS A 82 9.05 8.91 10.10
CA LYS A 82 7.86 9.68 10.50
C LYS A 82 7.14 9.05 11.69
N LYS A 83 6.95 7.73 11.72
CA LYS A 83 6.37 6.99 12.86
C LYS A 83 7.13 7.32 14.15
N ASN A 84 8.45 7.18 14.12
CA ASN A 84 9.31 7.43 15.28
C ASN A 84 9.21 8.89 15.75
N ALA A 85 9.17 9.84 14.82
CA ALA A 85 8.99 11.25 15.16
C ALA A 85 7.62 11.53 15.81
N HIS A 86 6.55 10.90 15.33
CA HIS A 86 5.22 11.01 15.95
C HIS A 86 5.19 10.39 17.34
N LEU A 87 5.69 9.16 17.50
CA LEU A 87 5.73 8.48 18.79
C LEU A 87 6.54 9.27 19.82
N LYS A 88 7.67 9.88 19.41
CA LYS A 88 8.44 10.75 20.31
C LYS A 88 7.64 11.99 20.76
N ARG A 89 6.87 12.61 19.86
CA ARG A 89 5.98 13.73 20.22
C ARG A 89 4.87 13.30 21.18
N TYR A 90 4.26 12.15 20.94
CA TYR A 90 3.21 11.62 21.81
C TYR A 90 3.73 11.23 23.20
N GLU A 91 4.94 10.70 23.27
CA GLU A 91 5.58 10.42 24.55
C GLU A 91 5.88 11.70 25.31
N ASN A 92 6.39 12.74 24.64
CA ASN A 92 6.57 14.06 25.27
C ASN A 92 5.23 14.64 25.76
N LEU A 93 4.15 14.45 25.00
CA LEU A 93 2.81 14.88 25.35
C LEU A 93 2.29 14.18 26.62
N LYS A 94 2.41 12.85 26.69
CA LYS A 94 2.05 12.08 27.89
C LYS A 94 2.82 12.54 29.12
N ASN A 95 4.12 12.77 28.97
CA ASN A 95 4.97 13.27 30.04
C ASN A 95 4.55 14.68 30.51
N LEU A 96 4.16 15.56 29.59
CA LEU A 96 3.62 16.87 29.94
C LEU A 96 2.32 16.74 30.75
N VAL A 97 1.36 15.94 30.28
CA VAL A 97 0.08 15.73 30.98
C VAL A 97 0.30 15.10 32.36
N SER A 98 1.21 14.14 32.47
CA SER A 98 1.58 13.52 33.75
C SER A 98 2.13 14.54 34.76
N LYS A 99 2.99 15.47 34.30
CA LYS A 99 3.50 16.56 35.15
C LYS A 99 2.39 17.52 35.59
N ILE A 100 1.42 17.81 34.72
CA ILE A 100 0.27 18.64 35.06
C ILE A 100 -0.58 17.95 36.14
N ILE A 101 -0.87 16.65 35.97
CA ILE A 101 -1.59 15.85 36.97
C ILE A 101 -0.88 15.94 38.32
N ALA A 102 0.42 15.63 38.39
CA ALA A 102 1.18 15.68 39.64
C ALA A 102 1.11 17.07 40.31
N ASN A 103 1.26 18.15 39.53
CA ASN A 103 1.19 19.51 40.07
C ASN A 103 -0.21 19.89 40.58
N LEU A 104 -1.27 19.36 39.97
CA LEU A 104 -2.64 19.57 40.42
C LEU A 104 -2.92 18.76 41.69
N GLU A 105 -2.42 17.53 41.78
CA GLU A 105 -2.53 16.72 43.01
C GLU A 105 -1.84 17.37 44.20
N GLU A 106 -0.63 17.90 44.02
CA GLU A 106 0.11 18.65 45.05
C GLU A 106 -0.67 19.88 45.55
N LYS A 107 -1.53 20.44 44.71
CA LYS A 107 -2.41 21.57 45.04
C LYS A 107 -3.77 21.15 45.60
N GLY A 108 -4.00 19.84 45.76
CA GLY A 108 -5.22 19.27 46.32
C GLY A 108 -6.40 19.17 45.35
N TYR A 109 -6.18 19.24 44.03
CA TYR A 109 -7.25 19.03 43.05
C TYR A 109 -7.61 17.54 42.91
N GLU A 110 -8.89 17.28 42.65
CA GLU A 110 -9.36 15.99 42.15
C GLU A 110 -8.93 15.88 40.67
N VAL A 111 -8.23 14.80 40.30
CA VAL A 111 -7.63 14.62 38.95
C VAL A 111 -8.00 13.28 38.31
N THR A 112 -8.99 12.56 38.84
CA THR A 112 -9.35 11.21 38.37
C THR A 112 -9.75 11.22 36.91
N GLU A 113 -10.50 12.23 36.46
CA GLU A 113 -10.87 12.39 35.05
C GLU A 113 -9.63 12.60 34.16
N LEU A 114 -8.69 13.43 34.59
CA LEU A 114 -7.48 13.73 33.81
C LEU A 114 -6.54 12.52 33.72
N LYS A 115 -6.43 11.72 34.80
CA LYS A 115 -5.72 10.44 34.79
C LYS A 115 -6.35 9.42 33.85
N THR A 116 -7.69 9.33 33.88
CA THR A 116 -8.45 8.45 32.98
C THR A 116 -8.23 8.87 31.53
N ALA A 117 -8.27 10.17 31.25
CA ALA A 117 -8.01 10.70 29.93
C ALA A 117 -6.57 10.44 29.45
N LEU A 118 -5.57 10.54 30.34
CA LEU A 118 -4.19 10.18 29.99
C LEU A 118 -4.05 8.70 29.60
N ASN A 119 -4.73 7.78 30.30
CA ASN A 119 -4.73 6.36 29.96
C ASN A 119 -5.38 6.10 28.59
N GLU A 120 -6.51 6.76 28.29
CA GLU A 120 -7.17 6.63 26.99
C GLU A 120 -6.31 7.22 25.86
N LEU A 121 -5.61 8.34 26.10
CA LEU A 121 -4.63 8.88 25.16
C LEU A 121 -3.53 7.84 24.86
N ASP A 122 -3.01 7.15 25.87
CA ASP A 122 -2.01 6.08 25.69
C ASP A 122 -2.56 4.91 24.85
N THR A 123 -3.80 4.50 25.09
CA THR A 123 -4.49 3.50 24.26
C THR A 123 -4.56 3.92 22.79
N LYS A 124 -4.94 5.17 22.50
CA LYS A 124 -4.97 5.70 21.14
C LYS A 124 -3.59 5.74 20.49
N ILE A 125 -2.55 6.11 21.24
CA ILE A 125 -1.16 6.10 20.75
C ILE A 125 -0.68 4.68 20.43
N LYS A 126 -1.02 3.70 21.25
CA LYS A 126 -0.71 2.28 20.99
C LYS A 126 -1.42 1.76 19.74
N LYS A 127 -2.70 2.12 19.55
CA LYS A 127 -3.44 1.81 18.32
C LYS A 127 -2.76 2.41 17.10
N TYR A 128 -2.42 3.71 17.14
CA TYR A 128 -1.66 4.38 16.09
C TYR A 128 -0.37 3.63 15.74
N ALA A 129 0.40 3.20 16.74
CA ALA A 129 1.65 2.47 16.52
C ALA A 129 1.42 1.14 15.80
N SER A 130 0.41 0.38 16.22
CA SER A 130 0.01 -0.90 15.64
C SER A 130 -0.49 -0.75 14.20
N ASP A 131 -1.36 0.22 13.94
CA ASP A 131 -1.89 0.45 12.59
C ASP A 131 -0.81 0.97 11.64
N TYR A 132 0.19 1.68 12.17
CA TYR A 132 1.38 2.04 11.39
C TYR A 132 2.20 0.81 10.99
N ASP A 133 2.38 -0.15 11.90
CA ASP A 133 3.07 -1.41 11.57
C ASP A 133 2.32 -2.19 10.50
N ALA A 134 0.99 -2.29 10.63
CA ALA A 134 0.14 -2.91 9.62
C ALA A 134 0.25 -2.21 8.25
N PHE A 135 0.31 -0.87 8.23
CA PHE A 135 0.55 -0.10 7.01
C PHE A 135 1.92 -0.43 6.38
N ILE A 136 2.98 -0.45 7.19
CA ILE A 136 4.33 -0.75 6.72
C ILE A 136 4.40 -2.17 6.14
N ASP A 137 3.78 -3.15 6.79
CA ASP A 137 3.77 -4.53 6.31
C ASP A 137 2.93 -4.68 5.03
N ALA A 138 1.80 -3.96 4.92
CA ALA A 138 1.04 -3.89 3.67
C ALA A 138 1.87 -3.28 2.52
N LEU A 139 2.69 -2.26 2.82
CA LEU A 139 3.57 -1.63 1.83
C LEU A 139 4.72 -2.58 1.43
N LYS A 140 5.34 -3.29 2.37
CA LYS A 140 6.35 -4.32 2.06
C LYS A 140 5.79 -5.42 1.16
N ASN A 141 4.55 -5.83 1.40
CA ASN A 141 3.91 -6.87 0.58
C ASN A 141 3.80 -6.49 -0.91
N THR A 142 3.84 -5.20 -1.26
CA THR A 142 3.88 -4.78 -2.67
C THR A 142 5.16 -5.24 -3.40
N GLN A 143 6.26 -5.44 -2.67
CA GLN A 143 7.54 -5.91 -3.23
C GLN A 143 7.42 -7.32 -3.83
N ASN A 144 6.54 -8.15 -3.27
CA ASN A 144 6.28 -9.52 -3.75
C ASN A 144 5.74 -9.56 -5.20
N TYR A 145 5.16 -8.45 -5.67
CA TYR A 145 4.52 -8.36 -6.98
C TYR A 145 5.19 -7.35 -7.92
N ALA A 146 6.23 -6.64 -7.46
CA ALA A 146 6.88 -5.56 -8.19
C ALA A 146 7.58 -6.01 -9.48
N CYS A 147 7.83 -7.32 -9.62
CA CYS A 147 8.76 -7.88 -10.59
C CYS A 147 8.20 -8.94 -11.54
N GLY A 148 6.91 -9.26 -11.41
CA GLY A 148 6.25 -10.26 -12.26
C GLY A 148 5.25 -9.64 -13.23
N GLU A 149 4.59 -10.48 -14.02
CA GLU A 149 3.47 -10.09 -14.91
C GLU A 149 2.15 -9.85 -14.15
N SER A 150 2.21 -9.77 -12.82
CA SER A 150 1.03 -9.68 -11.94
C SER A 150 0.70 -8.23 -11.58
N GLU A 151 0.59 -7.36 -12.59
CA GLU A 151 0.25 -5.93 -12.41
C GLU A 151 -1.01 -5.76 -11.54
N GLY A 152 -2.05 -6.57 -11.78
CA GLY A 152 -3.27 -6.55 -10.95
C GLY A 152 -3.02 -6.89 -9.48
N ALA A 153 -2.13 -7.85 -9.18
CA ALA A 153 -1.79 -8.20 -7.79
C ALA A 153 -0.99 -7.09 -7.11
N PHE A 154 -0.08 -6.45 -7.84
CA PHE A 154 0.65 -5.28 -7.36
C PHE A 154 -0.30 -4.12 -7.03
N LEU A 155 -1.22 -3.79 -7.94
CA LEU A 155 -2.20 -2.73 -7.73
C LEU A 155 -3.11 -3.00 -6.53
N ASN A 156 -3.57 -4.25 -6.36
CA ASN A 156 -4.37 -4.64 -5.20
C ASN A 156 -3.59 -4.52 -3.88
N ALA A 157 -2.32 -4.97 -3.85
CA ALA A 157 -1.46 -4.83 -2.68
C ALA A 157 -1.18 -3.35 -2.35
N LEU A 158 -0.96 -2.53 -3.38
CA LEU A 158 -0.76 -1.09 -3.24
C LEU A 158 -2.02 -0.42 -2.67
N GLU A 159 -3.20 -0.78 -3.16
CA GLU A 159 -4.46 -0.22 -2.66
C GLU A 159 -4.69 -0.59 -1.18
N ALA A 160 -4.43 -1.84 -0.80
CA ALA A 160 -4.47 -2.26 0.60
C ALA A 160 -3.53 -1.42 1.49
N SER A 161 -2.31 -1.11 1.01
CA SER A 161 -1.39 -0.24 1.73
C SER A 161 -1.91 1.21 1.86
N LYS A 162 -2.61 1.74 0.85
CA LYS A 162 -3.22 3.08 0.94
C LYS A 162 -4.36 3.10 1.95
N THR A 163 -5.21 2.08 1.96
CA THR A 163 -6.29 1.95 2.96
C THR A 163 -5.71 1.91 4.37
N ALA A 164 -4.66 1.12 4.61
CA ALA A 164 -3.99 1.09 5.91
C ALA A 164 -3.39 2.46 6.29
N LEU A 165 -2.82 3.19 5.33
CA LEU A 165 -2.33 4.56 5.58
C LEU A 165 -3.46 5.52 5.97
N GLN A 166 -4.65 5.39 5.38
CA GLN A 166 -5.80 6.23 5.75
C GLN A 166 -6.19 6.01 7.22
N THR A 167 -6.12 4.77 7.71
CA THR A 167 -6.34 4.45 9.13
C THR A 167 -5.32 5.16 10.03
N VAL A 168 -4.03 5.10 9.69
CA VAL A 168 -2.95 5.81 10.42
C VAL A 168 -3.19 7.32 10.47
N LEU A 169 -3.66 7.91 9.36
CA LEU A 169 -4.00 9.34 9.30
C LEU A 169 -5.22 9.67 10.14
N GLN A 170 -6.20 8.78 10.22
CA GLN A 170 -7.34 8.94 11.11
C GLN A 170 -6.91 8.89 12.58
N ASP A 171 -6.10 7.91 12.97
CA ASP A 171 -5.56 7.82 14.33
C ASP A 171 -4.78 9.08 14.73
N THR A 172 -4.04 9.67 13.80
CA THR A 172 -3.33 10.93 14.04
C THR A 172 -4.30 12.07 14.38
N ARG A 173 -5.43 12.15 13.68
CA ARG A 173 -6.50 13.13 13.95
C ARG A 173 -7.18 12.84 15.28
N ASP A 174 -7.51 11.58 15.55
CA ASP A 174 -8.19 11.16 16.77
C ASP A 174 -7.35 11.47 18.00
N ILE A 175 -6.04 11.23 17.96
CA ILE A 175 -5.12 11.60 19.04
C ILE A 175 -5.10 13.12 19.24
N HIS A 176 -5.03 13.89 18.15
CA HIS A 176 -4.99 15.35 18.24
C HIS A 176 -6.29 15.92 18.83
N SER A 177 -7.44 15.55 18.29
CA SER A 177 -8.76 15.96 18.77
C SER A 177 -8.96 15.54 20.22
N TYR A 178 -8.62 14.30 20.59
CA TYR A 178 -8.75 13.83 21.96
C TYR A 178 -7.93 14.67 22.95
N TYR A 179 -6.70 15.03 22.59
CA TYR A 179 -5.89 15.90 23.43
C TYR A 179 -6.48 17.30 23.60
N ILE A 180 -7.00 17.91 22.52
CA ILE A 180 -7.59 19.26 22.59
C ILE A 180 -8.93 19.23 23.33
N ASP A 181 -9.83 18.35 22.92
CA ASP A 181 -11.23 18.39 23.32
C ASP A 181 -11.47 17.78 24.70
N VAL A 182 -10.62 16.83 25.11
CA VAL A 182 -10.75 16.15 26.41
C VAL A 182 -9.69 16.63 27.37
N ILE A 183 -8.41 16.43 27.06
CA ILE A 183 -7.33 16.68 28.04
C ILE A 183 -7.16 18.18 28.32
N LYS A 184 -7.01 19.01 27.28
CA LYS A 184 -6.85 20.46 27.50
C LYS A 184 -8.09 21.06 28.13
N LYS A 185 -9.28 20.60 27.75
CA LYS A 185 -10.53 21.06 28.35
C LYS A 185 -10.57 20.73 29.84
N ALA A 186 -10.31 19.48 30.23
CA ALA A 186 -10.28 19.07 31.63
C ALA A 186 -9.27 19.89 32.46
N VAL A 187 -8.08 20.16 31.91
CA VAL A 187 -7.08 21.03 32.57
C VAL A 187 -7.60 22.47 32.73
N SER A 188 -8.31 23.01 31.73
CA SER A 188 -8.91 24.35 31.83
C SER A 188 -10.00 24.38 32.90
N ASP A 189 -10.91 23.42 32.89
CA ASP A 189 -12.02 23.34 33.85
C ASP A 189 -11.48 23.28 35.29
N LEU A 190 -10.42 22.49 35.55
CA LEU A 190 -9.76 22.41 36.87
C LEU A 190 -9.09 23.74 37.28
N ARG A 191 -8.50 24.46 36.33
CA ARG A 191 -7.90 25.77 36.62
C ARG A 191 -8.98 26.77 37.04
N ASP A 192 -10.11 26.76 36.33
CA ASP A 192 -11.16 27.76 36.49
C ASP A 192 -11.97 27.54 37.80
N GLN A 193 -11.96 26.30 38.35
CA GLN A 193 -12.48 26.00 39.70
C GLN A 193 -11.78 26.77 40.82
N LYS A 194 -10.53 27.21 40.64
CA LYS A 194 -9.77 27.97 41.66
C LYS A 194 -10.06 29.47 41.63
N THR A 195 -10.63 29.96 40.54
CA THR A 195 -10.89 31.39 40.34
C THR A 195 -12.27 31.83 40.86
N LEU A 196 -13.02 30.90 41.46
CA LEU A 196 -14.26 31.14 42.20
C LEU A 196 -14.01 30.98 43.70
#